data_AF-A0A645F6Q4-F1
#
_entry.id   AF-A0A645F6Q4-F1
#
_cell.length_a   1.000
_cell.length_b   1.000
_cell.length_c   1.000
_cell.angle_alpha   90.00
_cell.angle_beta   90.00
_cell.angle_gamma   90.00
#
_symmetry.space_group_name_H-M   'P 1'
#
loop_
_entity.id
_entity.type
_entity.pdbx_description
1 polymer ?
#
loop_
_entity_poly.entity_id
_entity_poly.type
_entity_poly.pdbx_seq_one_letter_code
_entity_poly.pdbx_strand_id
1 'polypeptide(L)'
;MALTSYGMSVYTAEVDDHGIDFVAESKDAFLKFQVKSVRENTKYVFMREEYFKAHDSKMNLILILLKDGEHPDMYVIPATAWQTGESKLLVYHSYEGKKSDPEYGVNLSSKTMPELQQFRLDAMIDKLVGTLQ
;
A
#
# COMPACT_ATOMS: atom_id res chain seq x y z
N MET A 1 -14.93 -0.48 -7.85
CA MET A 1 -14.33 0.26 -6.72
C MET A 1 -14.40 -0.64 -5.50
N ALA A 2 -13.27 -1.19 -5.04
CA ALA A 2 -13.27 -2.22 -4.01
C ALA A 2 -13.65 -1.66 -2.62
N LEU A 3 -13.11 -0.51 -2.21
CA LEU A 3 -13.41 0.07 -0.90
C LEU A 3 -14.88 0.51 -0.76
N THR A 4 -15.48 1.03 -1.84
CA THR A 4 -16.90 1.43 -1.82
C THR A 4 -17.84 0.25 -1.63
N SER A 5 -17.49 -0.95 -2.11
CA SER A 5 -18.32 -2.14 -1.85
C SER A 5 -18.29 -2.58 -0.38
N TYR A 6 -17.33 -2.09 0.41
CA TYR A 6 -17.26 -2.26 1.86
C TYR A 6 -17.80 -1.05 2.64
N GLY A 7 -18.48 -0.12 1.96
CA GLY A 7 -19.19 0.99 2.61
C GLY A 7 -18.33 2.24 2.89
N MET A 8 -17.13 2.34 2.34
CA MET A 8 -16.31 3.56 2.46
C MET A 8 -16.70 4.59 1.39
N SER A 9 -16.73 5.87 1.76
CA SER A 9 -16.81 6.98 0.80
C SER A 9 -15.42 7.24 0.21
N VAL A 10 -15.31 7.38 -1.11
CA VAL A 10 -14.02 7.61 -1.81
C VAL A 10 -14.01 9.00 -2.45
N TYR A 11 -12.92 9.73 -2.22
CA TYR A 11 -12.67 11.09 -2.71
C TYR A 11 -11.36 11.08 -3.50
N THR A 12 -11.42 11.34 -4.80
CA THR A 12 -10.24 11.38 -5.68
C THR A 12 -9.56 12.73 -5.61
N ALA A 13 -8.22 12.76 -5.70
CA ALA A 13 -7.49 14.01 -5.82
C ALA A 13 -7.70 14.62 -7.22
N GLU A 14 -8.03 15.91 -7.29
CA GLU A 14 -8.10 16.64 -8.57
C GLU A 14 -6.71 17.09 -9.04
N VAL A 15 -5.74 17.16 -8.13
CA VAL A 15 -4.35 17.57 -8.40
C VAL A 15 -3.42 16.41 -8.02
N ASP A 16 -2.59 15.98 -8.98
CA ASP A 16 -1.69 14.83 -8.86
C ASP A 16 -0.24 15.28 -8.57
N ASP A 17 -0.03 15.88 -7.39
CA ASP A 17 1.26 16.43 -6.96
C ASP A 17 1.76 15.91 -5.61
N HIS A 18 0.99 15.07 -4.92
CA HIS A 18 1.30 14.61 -3.55
C HIS A 18 1.50 13.09 -3.40
N GLY A 19 1.44 12.33 -4.50
CA GLY A 19 1.59 10.87 -4.49
C GLY A 19 0.49 10.13 -3.70
N ILE A 20 -0.68 10.75 -3.58
CA ILE A 20 -1.91 10.17 -3.06
C ILE A 20 -2.90 10.11 -4.23
N ASP A 21 -3.32 8.91 -4.61
CA ASP A 21 -4.28 8.73 -5.70
C ASP A 21 -5.70 9.08 -5.25
N PHE A 22 -6.06 8.73 -4.00
CA PHE A 22 -7.34 9.09 -3.41
C PHE A 22 -7.32 9.02 -1.88
N VAL A 23 -8.36 9.60 -1.28
CA VAL A 23 -8.70 9.48 0.15
C VAL A 23 -9.99 8.68 0.27
N ALA A 24 -10.08 7.82 1.28
CA ALA A 24 -11.35 7.18 1.63
C ALA A 24 -11.72 7.45 3.09
N GLU A 25 -12.99 7.72 3.33
CA GLU A 25 -13.56 7.89 4.66
C GLU A 25 -13.95 6.52 5.22
N SER A 26 -13.36 6.17 6.35
CA SER A 26 -13.88 5.14 7.25
C SER A 26 -14.77 5.77 8.32
N LYS A 27 -15.34 4.96 9.22
CA LYS A 27 -16.16 5.47 10.34
C LYS A 27 -15.40 6.46 11.22
N ASP A 28 -14.09 6.26 11.37
CA ASP A 28 -13.29 6.97 12.38
C ASP A 28 -12.31 7.97 11.79
N ALA A 29 -12.02 7.91 10.48
CA ALA A 29 -11.00 8.75 9.87
C ALA A 29 -11.04 8.79 8.33
N PHE A 30 -10.37 9.80 7.78
CA PHE A 30 -9.92 9.80 6.39
C PHE A 30 -8.58 9.07 6.27
N LEU A 31 -8.54 8.10 5.36
CA LEU A 31 -7.37 7.29 5.03
C LEU A 31 -6.84 7.70 3.66
N LYS A 32 -5.52 7.89 3.54
CA LYS A 32 -4.83 8.26 2.30
C LYS A 32 -4.34 6.99 1.62
N PHE A 33 -4.53 6.90 0.31
CA PHE A 33 -4.11 5.74 -0.47
C PHE A 33 -3.22 6.16 -1.63
N GLN A 34 -2.05 5.54 -1.70
CA GLN A 34 -1.28 5.43 -2.93
C GLN A 34 -1.54 4.06 -3.56
N VAL A 35 -1.72 3.99 -4.87
CA VAL A 35 -2.04 2.78 -5.62
C VAL A 35 -0.88 2.41 -6.53
N LYS A 36 -0.49 1.13 -6.50
CA LYS A 36 0.46 0.56 -7.45
C LYS A 36 -0.14 -0.70 -8.04
N SER A 37 -0.11 -0.81 -9.37
CA SER A 37 -0.47 -2.03 -10.09
C SER A 37 0.77 -2.64 -10.72
N VAL A 38 0.98 -3.93 -10.56
CA VAL A 38 2.14 -4.66 -11.07
C VAL A 38 1.71 -5.99 -11.68
N ARG A 39 2.50 -6.53 -12.61
CA ARG A 39 2.26 -7.86 -13.17
C ARG A 39 2.95 -8.92 -12.32
N GLU A 40 2.50 -10.17 -12.40
CA GLU A 40 3.02 -11.30 -11.63
C GLU A 40 4.55 -11.48 -11.66
N ASN A 41 5.20 -11.04 -12.73
CA ASN A 41 6.64 -11.18 -12.91
C ASN A 41 7.45 -10.00 -12.33
N THR A 42 6.79 -8.93 -11.89
CA THR A 42 7.43 -7.81 -11.21
C THR A 42 8.01 -8.27 -9.87
N LYS A 43 9.31 -8.01 -9.65
CA LYS A 43 10.02 -8.42 -8.44
C LYS A 43 10.10 -7.32 -7.38
N TYR A 44 9.85 -6.09 -7.77
CA TYR A 44 10.01 -4.95 -6.88
C TYR A 44 9.13 -3.79 -7.33
N VAL A 45 8.54 -3.11 -6.36
CA VAL A 45 7.80 -1.86 -6.53
C VAL A 45 8.16 -0.95 -5.37
N PHE A 46 8.19 0.36 -5.59
CA PHE A 46 8.54 1.31 -4.54
C PHE A 46 7.69 2.57 -4.60
N MET A 47 7.70 3.27 -3.47
CA MET A 47 7.15 4.60 -3.31
C MET A 47 8.27 5.50 -2.79
N ARG A 48 8.41 6.70 -3.37
CA ARG A 48 9.41 7.66 -2.91
C ARG A 48 9.03 8.20 -1.54
N GLU A 49 10.00 8.34 -0.65
CA GLU A 49 9.80 8.88 0.70
C GLU A 49 9.21 10.29 0.68
N GLU A 50 9.52 11.09 -0.34
CA GLU A 50 8.98 12.44 -0.50
C GLU A 50 7.44 12.47 -0.47
N TYR A 51 6.78 11.42 -0.98
CA TYR A 51 5.32 11.30 -1.03
C TYR A 51 4.75 10.29 -0.02
N PHE A 52 5.42 9.16 0.17
CA PHE A 52 4.92 8.08 1.02
C PHE A 52 5.54 8.17 2.42
N LYS A 53 4.74 8.59 3.41
CA LYS A 53 5.23 8.82 4.78
C LYS A 53 4.98 7.63 5.68
N ALA A 54 6.01 6.82 5.96
CA ALA A 54 5.88 5.63 6.83
C ALA A 54 5.43 5.94 8.27
N HIS A 55 5.60 7.18 8.74
CA HIS A 55 5.14 7.63 10.06
C HIS A 55 3.68 8.10 10.08
N ASP A 56 3.04 8.27 8.92
CA ASP A 56 1.63 8.66 8.85
C ASP A 56 0.73 7.42 8.99
N SER A 57 0.09 7.29 10.16
CA SER A 57 -0.86 6.20 10.46
C SER A 57 -2.09 6.15 9.54
N LYS A 58 -2.36 7.21 8.76
CA LYS A 58 -3.47 7.26 7.79
C LYS A 58 -3.02 6.92 6.37
N MET A 59 -1.71 6.84 6.12
CA MET A 59 -1.16 6.52 4.81
C MET A 59 -1.15 5.00 4.57
N ASN A 60 -1.61 4.60 3.39
CA ASN A 60 -1.71 3.20 2.99
C ASN A 60 -1.25 3.03 1.53
N LEU A 61 -0.67 1.88 1.24
CA LEU A 61 -0.46 1.40 -0.13
C LEU A 61 -1.57 0.41 -0.48
N ILE A 62 -2.22 0.61 -1.63
CA ILE A 62 -2.93 -0.47 -2.32
C ILE A 62 -2.00 -1.04 -3.39
N LEU A 63 -1.65 -2.31 -3.24
CA LEU A 63 -0.91 -3.06 -4.25
C LEU A 63 -1.87 -3.99 -4.99
N ILE A 64 -1.94 -3.85 -6.31
CA ILE A 64 -2.73 -4.70 -7.19
C ILE A 64 -1.77 -5.58 -8.00
N LEU A 65 -1.87 -6.89 -7.82
CA LEU A 65 -1.11 -7.87 -8.57
C LEU A 65 -1.99 -8.44 -9.69
N LEU A 66 -1.54 -8.26 -10.93
CA LEU A 66 -2.23 -8.66 -12.14
C LEU A 66 -1.60 -9.96 -12.68
N LYS A 67 -2.44 -10.98 -12.83
CA LYS A 67 -2.12 -12.27 -13.45
C LYS A 67 -3.05 -12.49 -14.63
N ASP A 68 -2.53 -13.01 -15.73
CA ASP A 68 -3.31 -13.17 -16.95
C ASP A 68 -4.40 -14.23 -16.76
N GLY A 69 -5.65 -13.86 -17.06
CA GLY A 69 -6.80 -14.77 -16.94
C GLY A 69 -7.35 -14.94 -15.51
N GLU A 70 -6.78 -14.27 -14.51
CA GLU A 70 -7.24 -14.33 -13.12
C GLU A 70 -7.83 -12.99 -12.65
N HIS A 71 -8.61 -13.04 -11.57
CA HIS A 71 -9.00 -11.82 -10.86
C HIS A 71 -7.78 -11.19 -10.18
N PRO A 72 -7.66 -9.85 -10.15
CA PRO A 72 -6.55 -9.18 -9.48
C PRO A 72 -6.48 -9.51 -7.99
N ASP A 73 -5.30 -9.86 -7.50
CA ASP A 73 -5.05 -9.91 -6.06
C ASP A 73 -4.83 -8.47 -5.57
N MET A 74 -5.54 -8.07 -4.52
CA MET A 74 -5.43 -6.74 -3.92
C MET A 74 -4.93 -6.85 -2.49
N TYR A 75 -3.95 -6.00 -2.15
CA TYR A 75 -3.36 -5.91 -0.83
C TYR A 75 -3.43 -4.47 -0.33
N VAL A 76 -3.70 -4.27 0.96
CA VAL A 76 -3.64 -2.98 1.63
C VAL A 76 -2.58 -3.02 2.73
N ILE A 77 -1.53 -2.23 2.55
CA ILE A 77 -0.37 -2.19 3.46
C ILE A 77 -0.33 -0.82 4.15
N PRO A 78 -0.56 -0.74 5.46
CA PRO A 78 -0.38 0.50 6.21
C PRO A 78 1.08 0.97 6.11
N ALA A 79 1.30 2.27 5.94
CA ALA A 79 2.65 2.83 5.78
C ALA A 79 3.54 2.55 7.01
N THR A 80 2.94 2.45 8.20
CA THR A 80 3.63 2.10 9.44
C THR A 80 4.21 0.68 9.45
N ALA A 81 3.79 -0.21 8.55
CA ALA A 81 4.35 -1.56 8.46
C ALA A 81 5.85 -1.56 8.11
N TRP A 82 6.33 -0.53 7.40
CA TRP A 82 7.77 -0.34 7.10
C TRP A 82 8.62 -0.01 8.33
N GLN A 83 8.02 0.34 9.46
CA GLN A 83 8.75 0.70 10.69
C GLN A 83 9.16 -0.51 11.54
N THR A 84 8.69 -1.71 11.18
CA THR A 84 8.94 -2.93 11.95
C THR A 84 10.39 -3.44 11.83
N GLY A 85 11.15 -2.96 10.85
CA GLY A 85 12.61 -3.14 10.74
C GLY A 85 13.11 -4.54 10.34
N GLU A 86 12.27 -5.57 10.34
CA GLU A 86 12.69 -6.97 10.16
C GLU A 86 12.12 -7.66 8.90
N SER A 87 11.28 -6.96 8.14
CA SER A 87 10.62 -7.53 6.96
C SER A 87 11.57 -7.62 5.76
N LYS A 88 11.55 -8.78 5.07
CA LYS A 88 12.19 -8.91 3.74
C LYS A 88 11.26 -8.44 2.62
N LEU A 89 9.95 -8.41 2.88
CA LEU A 89 8.92 -7.90 2.00
C LEU A 89 8.96 -6.37 1.95
N LEU A 90 8.98 -5.70 3.09
CA LEU A 90 8.88 -4.24 3.23
C LEU A 90 10.24 -3.67 3.62
N VAL A 91 10.90 -2.98 2.68
CA VAL A 91 12.26 -2.47 2.86
C VAL A 91 12.32 -0.96 2.71
N TYR A 92 13.24 -0.32 3.43
CA TYR A 92 13.55 1.10 3.25
C TYR A 92 14.98 1.25 2.73
N HIS A 93 15.15 2.13 1.75
CA HIS A 93 16.46 2.47 1.20
C HIS A 93 16.67 3.98 1.30
N SER A 94 17.56 4.42 2.20
CA SER A 94 17.88 5.84 2.37
C SER A 94 18.77 6.40 1.28
N TYR A 95 19.57 5.54 0.63
CA TYR A 95 20.56 5.92 -0.38
C TYR A 95 21.47 7.10 0.02
N GLU A 96 21.79 7.25 1.31
CA GLU A 96 22.64 8.34 1.81
C GLU A 96 23.94 8.47 1.01
N GLY A 97 24.22 9.70 0.55
CA GLY A 97 25.39 10.02 -0.27
C GLY A 97 25.35 9.52 -1.72
N LYS A 98 24.21 9.00 -2.20
CA LYS A 98 24.01 8.58 -3.60
C LYS A 98 23.10 9.56 -4.35
N LYS A 99 22.98 9.34 -5.67
CA LYS A 99 22.15 10.16 -6.57
C LYS A 99 20.64 9.90 -6.41
N SER A 100 20.25 8.70 -5.97
CA SER A 100 18.85 8.30 -5.88
C SER A 100 18.19 8.85 -4.61
N ASP A 101 16.95 9.31 -4.73
CA ASP A 101 16.13 9.72 -3.59
C ASP A 101 15.69 8.51 -2.75
N PRO A 102 15.46 8.68 -1.44
CA PRO A 102 15.01 7.61 -0.57
C PRO A 102 13.65 7.01 -0.96
N GLU A 103 13.46 5.73 -0.67
CA GLU A 103 12.24 5.00 -1.04
C GLU A 103 11.85 3.90 -0.06
N TYR A 104 10.55 3.61 -0.06
CA TYR A 104 9.92 2.46 0.59
C TYR A 104 9.55 1.41 -0.46
N GLY A 105 10.18 0.25 -0.38
CA GLY A 105 10.05 -0.84 -1.33
C GLY A 105 9.18 -1.99 -0.85
N VAL A 106 8.53 -2.66 -1.79
CA VAL A 106 7.89 -3.97 -1.65
C VAL A 106 8.64 -4.98 -2.53
N ASN A 107 9.31 -5.94 -1.90
CA ASN A 107 9.98 -7.04 -2.57
C ASN A 107 8.98 -8.17 -2.87
N LEU A 108 8.74 -8.43 -4.15
CA LEU A 108 7.76 -9.40 -4.64
C LEU A 108 8.42 -10.69 -5.14
N SER A 109 9.52 -11.09 -4.50
CA SER A 109 10.12 -12.41 -4.71
C SER A 109 9.18 -13.53 -4.23
N SER A 110 9.32 -14.73 -4.79
CA SER A 110 8.54 -15.90 -4.32
C SER A 110 8.72 -16.20 -2.82
N LYS A 111 9.83 -15.75 -2.21
CA LYS A 111 10.12 -15.95 -0.77
C LYS A 111 9.32 -15.00 0.13
N THR A 112 8.94 -13.83 -0.36
CA THR A 112 8.23 -12.78 0.38
C THR A 112 6.73 -12.79 0.11
N MET A 113 6.27 -13.48 -0.94
CA MET A 113 4.85 -13.66 -1.25
C MET A 113 4.00 -14.22 -0.09
N PRO A 114 4.47 -15.19 0.73
CA PRO A 114 3.70 -15.64 1.89
C PRO A 114 3.47 -14.53 2.93
N GLU A 115 4.49 -13.69 3.16
CA GLU A 115 4.39 -12.56 4.08
C GLU A 115 3.39 -11.51 3.56
N LEU A 116 3.31 -11.33 2.25
CA LEU A 116 2.36 -10.38 1.63
C LEU A 116 0.89 -10.78 1.86
N GLN A 117 0.60 -12.08 2.04
CA GLN A 117 -0.78 -12.56 2.23
C GLN A 117 -1.46 -11.97 3.47
N GLN A 118 -0.71 -11.59 4.51
CA GLN A 118 -1.29 -10.96 5.70
C GLN A 118 -1.96 -9.61 5.40
N PHE A 119 -1.59 -8.98 4.27
CA PHE A 119 -2.09 -7.68 3.84
C PHE A 119 -3.20 -7.79 2.80
N ARG A 120 -3.73 -8.99 2.50
CA ARG A 120 -4.82 -9.08 1.53
C ARG A 120 -5.98 -8.16 1.92
N LEU A 121 -6.62 -7.56 0.91
CA LEU A 121 -7.72 -6.61 1.13
C LEU A 121 -8.80 -7.18 2.05
N ASP A 122 -9.23 -8.42 1.85
CA ASP A 122 -10.25 -9.08 2.66
C ASP A 122 -9.82 -9.33 4.11
N ALA A 123 -8.53 -9.56 4.37
CA ALA A 123 -7.99 -9.67 5.72
C ALA A 123 -7.83 -8.31 6.44
N MET A 124 -7.71 -7.23 5.65
CA MET A 124 -7.42 -5.88 6.15
C MET A 124 -8.65 -4.99 6.24
N ILE A 125 -9.70 -5.25 5.47
CA ILE A 125 -10.80 -4.33 5.29
C ILE A 125 -11.59 -4.04 6.56
N ASP A 126 -11.79 -5.04 7.41
CA ASP A 126 -12.50 -4.87 8.68
C ASP A 126 -11.76 -3.91 9.62
N LYS A 127 -10.42 -3.99 9.62
CA LYS A 127 -9.55 -3.08 10.37
C LYS A 127 -9.60 -1.65 9.83
N LEU A 128 -9.77 -1.49 8.51
CA LEU A 128 -9.80 -0.18 7.84
C LEU A 128 -11.15 0.53 8.02
N VAL A 129 -12.25 -0.21 7.96
CA VAL A 129 -13.61 0.34 8.12
C VAL A 129 -13.90 0.71 9.59
N GLY A 130 -13.07 0.28 10.54
CA GLY A 130 -13.28 0.49 11.97
C GLY A 130 -14.29 -0.50 12.55
N THR A 131 -14.35 -1.70 11.98
CA THR A 131 -15.22 -2.77 12.48
C THR A 131 -14.36 -3.79 13.21
N LEU A 132 -13.97 -3.47 14.45
CA LEU A 132 -13.48 -4.49 15.38
C LEU A 132 -14.53 -4.68 16.49
N GLN A 133 -14.70 -5.97 16.82
CA GLN A 133 -15.73 -6.60 17.67
C GLN A 133 -15.94 -5.94 19.03
#